data_AF-A0A319BEC2-F1
#
_entry.id   AF-A0A319BEC2-F1
#
_cell.length_a   1.000
_cell.length_b   1.000
_cell.length_c   1.000
_cell.angle_alpha   90.00
_cell.angle_beta   90.00
_cell.angle_gamma   90.00
#
_symmetry.space_group_name_H-M   'P 1'
#
loop_
_entity.id
_entity.type
_entity.pdbx_description
1 polymer ?
#
loop_
_entity_poly.entity_id
_entity_poly.type
_entity_poly.pdbx_seq_one_letter_code
_entity_poly.pdbx_strand_id
1 'polypeptide(L)'
;MIEYANVHFALETLRQEAKATGKDGPRVLILGPEDAGKTSLSKILTAYATKVGRQPLVVNLDPTEGMLSVPGTLTATAFRTMIDVEEGWGSSPMSGPSAVPVKLPLVYFYPMQNPLEADGSVYKSIVSRLALSVTGRMAEDEDARETGIIVDTPGILSQSKAGNVEMINHIVTEFAITTILVIGSERLYSIMMKNFDNKPTASASAAASDERISVIKLSKSGGCVDRDAAFMKAVSESQIRTYFFGNPIPSTASAALSLSASSSSTNVTLSPHAQQLDFGALAVYNYTIASAEEDEDEYDPSQLGTGDAFLPGGSNDVDLGQTPQEETPVAPTLPGIAGPVKETVTPTGSSNVPLKKVLPPAPTALANSLLAITHASSTASPADVRDASIMGFLYVADVDAEKGKIRVLAPVGGRVPPRAIVWGKKWPGEVVGLVG
;
A
#
# COMPACT_ATOMS: atom_id res chain seq x y z
N MET A 1 10.26 28.01 -4.33
CA MET A 1 10.20 27.77 -5.80
C MET A 1 11.57 27.63 -6.44
N ILE A 2 12.53 28.54 -6.20
CA ILE A 2 13.90 28.42 -6.75
C ILE A 2 14.58 27.11 -6.32
N GLU A 3 14.44 26.72 -5.05
CA GLU A 3 15.00 25.44 -4.55
C GLU A 3 14.53 24.23 -5.38
N TYR A 4 13.23 24.14 -5.69
CA TYR A 4 12.67 23.01 -6.44
C TYR A 4 13.12 23.01 -7.91
N ALA A 5 13.28 24.19 -8.52
CA ALA A 5 13.85 24.32 -9.85
C ALA A 5 15.32 23.88 -9.87
N ASN A 6 16.12 24.29 -8.88
CA ASN A 6 17.51 23.88 -8.76
C ASN A 6 17.65 22.37 -8.61
N VAL A 7 16.81 21.74 -7.78
CA VAL A 7 16.75 20.27 -7.67
C VAL A 7 16.42 19.64 -9.02
N HIS A 8 15.41 20.15 -9.73
CA HIS A 8 15.06 19.63 -11.05
C HIS A 8 16.22 19.72 -12.04
N PHE A 9 16.92 20.86 -12.11
CA PHE A 9 18.06 21.03 -13.01
C PHE A 9 19.23 20.11 -12.64
N ALA A 10 19.51 19.94 -11.34
CA ALA A 10 20.52 18.99 -10.89
C ALA A 10 20.17 17.55 -11.30
N LEU A 11 18.91 17.14 -11.09
CA LEU A 11 18.42 15.83 -11.54
C LEU A 11 18.47 15.67 -13.06
N GLU A 12 18.22 16.75 -13.81
CA GLU A 12 18.31 16.72 -15.27
C GLU A 12 19.74 16.53 -15.77
N THR A 13 20.73 17.15 -15.12
CA THR A 13 22.15 16.88 -15.39
C THR A 13 22.47 15.39 -15.18
N LEU A 14 22.01 14.80 -14.06
CA LEU A 14 22.20 13.37 -13.80
C LEU A 14 21.52 12.49 -14.86
N ARG A 15 20.33 12.87 -15.35
CA ARG A 15 19.66 12.15 -16.46
C ARG A 15 20.42 12.25 -17.78
N GLN A 16 21.03 13.40 -18.08
CA GLN A 16 21.85 13.57 -19.28
C GLN A 16 23.11 12.71 -19.21
N GLU A 17 23.76 12.65 -18.04
CA GLU A 17 24.91 11.77 -17.81
C GLU A 17 24.52 10.29 -17.88
N ALA A 18 23.37 9.91 -17.30
CA ALA A 18 22.83 8.55 -17.37
C ALA A 18 22.60 8.13 -18.83
N LYS A 19 21.95 9.00 -19.64
CA LYS A 19 21.76 8.79 -21.08
C LYS A 19 23.09 8.67 -21.83
N ALA A 20 24.07 9.52 -21.54
CA ALA A 20 25.36 9.51 -22.23
C ALA A 20 26.22 8.29 -21.89
N THR A 21 26.10 7.77 -20.66
CA THR A 21 26.92 6.67 -20.16
C THR A 21 26.19 5.32 -20.13
N GLY A 22 24.92 5.29 -20.53
CA GLY A 22 24.07 4.08 -20.49
C GLY A 22 23.76 3.59 -19.07
N LYS A 23 23.84 4.47 -18.06
CA LYS A 23 23.53 4.16 -16.66
C LYS A 23 22.04 4.41 -16.36
N ASP A 24 21.61 3.96 -15.20
CA ASP A 24 20.28 4.29 -14.68
C ASP A 24 20.17 5.78 -14.33
N GLY A 25 18.98 6.35 -14.56
CA GLY A 25 18.65 7.70 -14.14
C GLY A 25 18.52 7.83 -12.61
N PRO A 26 18.46 9.07 -12.10
CA PRO A 26 18.41 9.33 -10.66
C PRO A 26 17.16 8.73 -10.02
N ARG A 27 17.34 8.07 -8.88
CA ARG A 27 16.27 7.45 -8.10
C ARG A 27 16.05 8.28 -6.83
N VAL A 28 15.00 9.09 -6.84
CA VAL A 28 14.77 10.15 -5.85
C VAL A 28 13.76 9.70 -4.81
N LEU A 29 14.11 9.77 -3.53
CA LEU A 29 13.22 9.53 -2.39
C LEU A 29 12.89 10.84 -1.69
N ILE A 30 11.60 11.14 -1.50
CA ILE A 30 11.14 12.33 -0.80
C ILE A 30 10.71 11.93 0.62
N LEU A 31 11.34 12.54 1.63
CA LEU A 31 11.07 12.32 3.05
C LEU A 31 10.67 13.63 3.73
N GLY A 32 9.83 13.54 4.75
CA GLY A 32 9.41 14.71 5.53
C GLY A 32 8.16 14.40 6.37
N PRO A 33 7.81 15.28 7.31
CA PRO A 33 6.62 15.10 8.15
C PRO A 33 5.32 15.16 7.34
N GLU A 34 4.22 14.86 8.03
CA GLU A 34 2.87 15.13 7.53
C GLU A 34 2.76 16.61 7.15
N ASP A 35 2.03 16.86 6.07
CA ASP A 35 1.74 18.22 5.56
C ASP A 35 2.98 19.09 5.26
N ALA A 36 4.13 18.46 4.99
CA ALA A 36 5.35 19.15 4.56
C ALA A 36 5.36 19.54 3.07
N GLY A 37 4.36 19.10 2.29
CA GLY A 37 4.28 19.31 0.84
C GLY A 37 5.05 18.28 0.00
N LYS A 38 5.24 17.05 0.50
CA LYS A 38 5.97 15.96 -0.19
C LYS A 38 5.34 15.62 -1.55
N THR A 39 4.03 15.34 -1.56
CA THR A 39 3.26 15.05 -2.77
C THR A 39 3.24 16.24 -3.73
N SER A 40 3.18 17.47 -3.23
CA SER A 40 3.30 18.68 -4.06
C SER A 40 4.66 18.79 -4.73
N LEU A 41 5.76 18.49 -4.00
CA LEU A 41 7.10 18.44 -4.59
C LEU A 41 7.20 17.34 -5.65
N SER A 42 6.67 16.16 -5.36
CA SER A 42 6.63 15.02 -6.30
C SER A 42 5.92 15.42 -7.61
N LYS A 43 4.75 16.07 -7.52
CA LYS A 43 4.01 16.62 -8.68
C LYS A 43 4.84 17.65 -9.45
N ILE A 44 5.49 18.59 -8.77
CA ILE A 44 6.30 19.64 -9.42
C ILE A 44 7.47 19.02 -10.18
N LEU A 45 8.22 18.11 -9.56
CA LEU A 45 9.37 17.46 -10.20
C LEU A 45 8.95 16.61 -11.40
N THR A 46 7.81 15.91 -11.28
CA THR A 46 7.22 15.12 -12.37
C THR A 46 6.74 16.01 -13.52
N ALA A 47 6.06 17.12 -13.21
CA ALA A 47 5.61 18.09 -14.20
C ALA A 47 6.79 18.74 -14.93
N TYR A 48 7.87 19.08 -14.23
CA TYR A 48 9.07 19.63 -14.86
C TYR A 48 9.77 18.61 -15.76
N ALA A 49 9.91 17.36 -15.30
CA ALA A 49 10.49 16.28 -16.11
C ALA A 49 9.69 16.04 -17.41
N THR A 50 8.36 15.93 -17.31
CA THR A 50 7.49 15.76 -18.49
C THR A 50 7.50 16.97 -19.43
N LYS A 51 7.63 18.20 -18.91
CA LYS A 51 7.78 19.41 -19.74
C LYS A 51 9.06 19.44 -20.57
N VAL A 52 10.14 18.81 -20.08
CA VAL A 52 11.40 18.67 -20.81
C VAL A 52 11.42 17.41 -21.69
N GLY A 53 10.28 16.70 -21.79
CA GLY A 53 10.14 15.51 -22.64
C GLY A 53 10.68 14.22 -22.02
N ARG A 54 10.92 14.19 -20.70
CA ARG A 54 11.32 12.99 -19.96
C ARG A 54 10.11 12.18 -19.50
N GLN A 55 10.33 10.91 -19.16
CA GLN A 55 9.27 9.97 -18.78
C GLN A 55 9.50 9.40 -17.37
N PRO A 56 9.29 10.20 -16.31
CA PRO A 56 9.57 9.75 -14.95
C PRO A 56 8.59 8.67 -14.48
N LEU A 57 9.11 7.69 -13.75
CA LEU A 57 8.30 6.75 -12.98
C LEU A 57 8.05 7.34 -11.60
N VAL A 58 6.80 7.65 -11.29
CA VAL A 58 6.41 8.13 -9.96
C VAL A 58 5.86 6.96 -9.16
N VAL A 59 6.32 6.82 -7.93
CA VAL A 59 5.91 5.81 -6.98
C VAL A 59 5.31 6.51 -5.77
N ASN A 60 4.09 6.16 -5.39
CA ASN A 60 3.45 6.60 -4.18
C ASN A 60 3.43 5.47 -3.15
N LEU A 61 4.13 5.66 -2.04
CA LEU A 61 4.19 4.71 -0.95
C LEU A 61 3.29 5.11 0.24
N ASP A 62 2.51 6.19 0.13
CA ASP A 62 1.57 6.62 1.15
C ASP A 62 0.20 5.92 0.97
N PRO A 63 -0.21 5.02 1.89
CA PRO A 63 -1.50 4.36 1.79
C PRO A 63 -2.67 5.29 2.15
N THR A 64 -2.42 6.46 2.73
CA THR A 64 -3.49 7.40 3.11
C THR A 64 -4.04 8.19 1.92
N GLU A 65 -3.25 8.33 0.86
CA GLU A 65 -3.61 9.10 -0.33
C GLU A 65 -3.43 8.23 -1.58
N GLY A 66 -4.53 7.93 -2.29
CA GLY A 66 -4.47 7.15 -3.53
C GLY A 66 -3.96 7.98 -4.71
N MET A 67 -2.76 7.68 -5.25
CA MET A 67 -2.31 8.24 -6.52
C MET A 67 -2.91 7.43 -7.68
N LEU A 68 -3.84 8.03 -8.42
CA LEU A 68 -4.57 7.43 -9.57
C LEU A 68 -5.38 6.18 -9.22
N SER A 69 -5.69 6.01 -7.93
CA SER A 69 -6.38 4.85 -7.38
C SER A 69 -7.14 5.28 -6.10
N VAL A 70 -7.81 4.34 -5.45
CA VAL A 70 -8.46 4.56 -4.14
C VAL A 70 -7.41 4.61 -3.00
N PRO A 71 -7.74 5.19 -1.83
CA PRO A 71 -6.87 5.10 -0.65
C PRO A 71 -6.69 3.64 -0.21
N GLY A 72 -5.64 3.40 0.59
CA GLY A 72 -5.18 2.06 0.94
C GLY A 72 -4.39 1.39 -0.19
N THR A 73 -3.81 2.16 -1.11
CA THR A 73 -3.04 1.62 -2.23
C THR A 73 -1.64 2.20 -2.32
N LEU A 74 -0.69 1.34 -2.70
CA LEU A 74 0.66 1.74 -3.08
C LEU A 74 0.74 1.63 -4.60
N THR A 75 1.18 2.69 -5.28
CA THR A 75 1.08 2.76 -6.73
C THR A 75 2.38 3.19 -7.40
N ALA A 76 2.59 2.75 -8.64
CA ALA A 76 3.67 3.21 -9.49
C ALA A 76 3.14 3.50 -10.89
N THR A 77 3.49 4.65 -11.47
CA THR A 77 2.98 5.10 -12.77
C THR A 77 4.07 5.76 -13.60
N ALA A 78 4.17 5.40 -14.87
CA ALA A 78 5.01 6.10 -15.85
C ALA A 78 4.28 7.33 -16.40
N PHE A 79 4.83 8.53 -16.18
CA PHE A 79 4.28 9.77 -16.71
C PHE A 79 4.92 10.10 -18.06
N ARG A 80 4.23 9.72 -19.14
CA ARG A 80 4.68 10.02 -20.52
C ARG A 80 4.09 11.32 -21.08
N THR A 81 3.04 11.82 -20.45
CA THR A 81 2.32 13.02 -20.86
C THR A 81 2.28 14.02 -19.72
N MET A 82 1.99 15.28 -20.07
CA MET A 82 1.91 16.35 -19.08
C MET A 82 0.84 16.02 -18.02
N ILE A 83 1.15 16.44 -16.80
CA ILE A 83 0.20 16.43 -15.70
C ILE A 83 -0.87 17.48 -15.98
N ASP A 84 -2.13 17.08 -15.83
CA ASP A 84 -3.27 17.98 -15.93
C ASP A 84 -3.41 18.83 -14.65
N VAL A 85 -3.67 20.11 -14.80
CA VAL A 85 -3.74 21.06 -13.69
C VAL A 85 -5.00 20.87 -12.85
N GLU A 86 -6.11 20.46 -13.47
CA GLU A 86 -7.40 20.28 -12.83
C GLU A 86 -7.52 18.87 -12.21
N GLU A 87 -7.08 17.85 -12.93
CA GLU A 87 -7.13 16.45 -12.48
C GLU A 87 -5.93 16.06 -11.59
N GLY A 88 -4.98 16.98 -11.36
CA GLY A 88 -3.91 16.87 -10.38
C GLY A 88 -2.81 15.85 -10.72
N TRP A 89 -3.13 14.55 -10.76
CA TRP A 89 -2.27 13.51 -11.33
C TRP A 89 -2.77 13.03 -12.70
N GLY A 90 -3.99 13.42 -13.09
CA GLY A 90 -4.69 12.95 -14.29
C GLY A 90 -5.66 11.80 -14.01
N SER A 91 -6.19 11.21 -15.08
CA SER A 91 -7.15 10.11 -14.99
C SER A 91 -6.53 8.73 -15.23
N SER A 92 -7.10 7.72 -14.56
CA SER A 92 -6.89 6.30 -14.87
C SER A 92 -7.65 5.90 -16.16
N PRO A 93 -7.40 4.69 -16.71
CA PRO A 93 -8.01 4.28 -17.98
C PRO A 93 -9.53 4.17 -17.86
N MET A 94 -10.24 4.78 -18.80
CA MET A 94 -11.70 4.76 -18.87
C MET A 94 -12.18 4.33 -20.26
N SER A 95 -13.37 3.74 -20.32
CA SER A 95 -14.03 3.40 -21.58
C SER A 95 -14.71 4.65 -22.17
N GLY A 96 -13.93 5.51 -22.81
CA GLY A 96 -14.44 6.74 -23.42
C GLY A 96 -13.34 7.63 -23.97
N PRO A 97 -13.70 8.68 -24.72
CA PRO A 97 -12.75 9.70 -25.14
C PRO A 97 -12.22 10.46 -23.91
N SER A 98 -10.92 10.71 -23.87
CA SER A 98 -10.31 11.58 -22.87
C SER A 98 -9.46 12.62 -23.58
N ALA A 99 -9.55 13.88 -23.15
CA ALA A 99 -8.80 14.98 -23.76
C ALA A 99 -7.31 14.88 -23.43
N VAL A 100 -6.98 14.35 -22.24
CA VAL A 100 -5.62 14.12 -21.80
C VAL A 100 -5.38 12.61 -21.76
N PRO A 101 -4.27 12.09 -22.32
CA PRO A 101 -3.99 10.67 -22.26
C PRO A 101 -4.00 10.15 -20.82
N VAL A 102 -4.80 9.11 -20.61
CA VAL A 102 -4.93 8.39 -19.35
C VAL A 102 -3.58 7.79 -18.95
N LYS A 103 -3.38 7.66 -17.65
CA LYS A 103 -2.18 7.04 -17.09
C LYS A 103 -2.49 5.60 -16.68
N LEU A 104 -1.47 4.75 -16.69
CA LEU A 104 -1.57 3.32 -16.38
C LEU A 104 -0.84 3.04 -15.05
N PRO A 105 -1.52 3.18 -13.89
CA PRO A 105 -0.92 2.88 -12.61
C PRO A 105 -0.83 1.36 -12.39
N LEU A 106 0.32 0.90 -11.91
CA LEU A 106 0.44 -0.37 -11.22
C LEU A 106 -0.01 -0.17 -9.77
N VAL A 107 -0.93 -0.99 -9.29
CA VAL A 107 -1.58 -0.82 -7.98
C VAL A 107 -1.40 -2.07 -7.13
N TYR A 108 -0.98 -1.88 -5.88
CA TYR A 108 -1.05 -2.88 -4.82
C TYR A 108 -1.95 -2.38 -3.68
N PHE A 109 -2.67 -3.29 -3.03
CA PHE A 109 -3.58 -2.94 -1.94
C PHE A 109 -2.97 -3.20 -0.57
N TYR A 110 -2.90 -2.16 0.25
CA TYR A 110 -2.49 -2.17 1.64
C TYR A 110 -3.66 -1.68 2.51
N PRO A 111 -4.46 -2.59 3.10
CA PRO A 111 -5.72 -2.27 3.77
C PRO A 111 -5.55 -1.74 5.21
N MET A 112 -4.48 -0.99 5.48
CA MET A 112 -4.19 -0.41 6.80
C MET A 112 -3.75 1.04 6.63
N GLN A 113 -4.01 1.86 7.65
CA GLN A 113 -3.66 3.28 7.59
C GLN A 113 -2.18 3.50 7.93
N ASN A 114 -1.64 2.73 8.88
CA ASN A 114 -0.27 2.88 9.34
C ASN A 114 0.65 1.84 8.66
N PRO A 115 1.68 2.26 7.90
CA PRO A 115 2.68 1.40 7.28
C PRO A 115 3.48 0.49 8.23
N LEU A 116 3.44 0.77 9.53
CA LEU A 116 4.22 0.06 10.56
C LEU A 116 3.40 -0.97 11.34
N GLU A 117 2.12 -1.18 10.99
CA GLU A 117 1.33 -2.27 11.58
C GLU A 117 1.99 -3.63 11.33
N ALA A 118 1.90 -4.54 12.31
CA ALA A 118 2.61 -5.83 12.32
C ALA A 118 4.09 -5.73 11.95
N ASP A 119 4.82 -4.79 12.58
CA ASP A 119 6.24 -4.48 12.33
C ASP A 119 6.54 -4.08 10.86
N GLY A 120 5.50 -3.67 10.15
CA GLY A 120 5.54 -3.36 8.73
C GLY A 120 5.79 -4.57 7.83
N SER A 121 5.57 -5.79 8.31
CA SER A 121 5.83 -7.04 7.54
C SER A 121 5.04 -7.09 6.22
N VAL A 122 3.77 -6.71 6.26
CA VAL A 122 2.89 -6.62 5.08
C VAL A 122 3.36 -5.50 4.16
N TYR A 123 3.57 -4.31 4.71
CA TYR A 123 4.00 -3.14 3.95
C TYR A 123 5.35 -3.36 3.27
N LYS A 124 6.37 -3.87 3.98
CA LYS A 124 7.69 -4.24 3.44
C LYS A 124 7.56 -5.22 2.27
N SER A 125 6.72 -6.25 2.42
CA SER A 125 6.50 -7.25 1.37
C SER A 125 5.92 -6.60 0.11
N ILE A 126 4.88 -5.77 0.25
CA ILE A 126 4.26 -5.08 -0.89
C ILE A 126 5.25 -4.09 -1.53
N VAL A 127 6.02 -3.36 -0.73
CA VAL A 127 7.07 -2.44 -1.19
C VAL A 127 8.12 -3.16 -2.03
N SER A 128 8.62 -4.31 -1.57
CA SER A 128 9.58 -5.13 -2.34
C SER A 128 8.97 -5.59 -3.66
N ARG A 129 7.71 -6.04 -3.67
CA ARG A 129 7.00 -6.44 -4.91
C ARG A 129 6.81 -5.27 -5.89
N LEU A 130 6.50 -4.09 -5.37
CA LEU A 130 6.37 -2.87 -6.15
C LEU A 130 7.72 -2.45 -6.75
N ALA A 131 8.79 -2.47 -5.95
CA ALA A 131 10.14 -2.14 -6.39
C ALA A 131 10.66 -3.08 -7.48
N LEU A 132 10.40 -4.39 -7.35
CA LEU A 132 10.71 -5.38 -8.38
C LEU A 132 9.99 -5.08 -9.69
N SER A 133 8.70 -4.72 -9.62
CA SER A 133 7.90 -4.39 -10.81
C SER A 133 8.37 -3.10 -11.48
N VAL A 134 8.73 -2.08 -10.69
CA VAL A 134 9.31 -0.82 -11.18
C VAL A 134 10.66 -1.07 -11.85
N THR A 135 11.52 -1.89 -11.24
CA THR A 135 12.83 -2.26 -11.81
C THR A 135 12.67 -3.05 -13.11
N GLY A 136 11.73 -4.00 -13.16
CA GLY A 136 11.37 -4.71 -14.39
C GLY A 136 10.91 -3.76 -15.49
N ARG A 137 10.10 -2.75 -15.15
CA ARG A 137 9.66 -1.74 -16.11
C ARG A 137 10.80 -0.87 -16.62
N MET A 138 11.74 -0.49 -15.76
CA MET A 138 12.95 0.25 -16.17
C MET A 138 13.87 -0.60 -17.06
N ALA A 139 13.91 -1.92 -16.89
CA ALA A 139 14.71 -2.79 -17.74
C ALA A 139 14.14 -2.90 -19.18
N GLU A 140 12.82 -2.80 -19.33
CA GLU A 140 12.14 -2.86 -20.63
C GLU A 140 12.09 -1.51 -21.38
N ASP A 141 12.11 -0.40 -20.65
CA ASP A 141 11.86 0.94 -21.18
C ASP A 141 13.04 1.88 -20.94
N GLU A 142 13.86 2.08 -21.97
CA GLU A 142 15.08 2.89 -21.90
C GLU A 142 14.81 4.36 -21.55
N ASP A 143 13.72 4.96 -22.07
CA ASP A 143 13.34 6.34 -21.75
C ASP A 143 13.03 6.50 -20.26
N ALA A 144 12.32 5.53 -19.67
CA ALA A 144 12.00 5.51 -18.25
C ALA A 144 13.25 5.22 -17.40
N ARG A 145 14.13 4.31 -17.88
CA ARG A 145 15.39 3.98 -17.22
C ARG A 145 16.29 5.19 -17.07
N GLU A 146 16.52 5.92 -18.16
CA GLU A 146 17.36 7.13 -18.20
C GLU A 146 16.76 8.28 -17.39
N THR A 147 15.42 8.37 -17.32
CA THR A 147 14.74 9.42 -16.55
C THR A 147 14.82 9.16 -15.04
N GLY A 148 14.73 7.90 -14.62
CA GLY A 148 14.73 7.49 -13.23
C GLY A 148 13.36 7.57 -12.56
N ILE A 149 13.37 7.47 -11.23
CA ILE A 149 12.16 7.32 -10.41
C ILE A 149 12.02 8.45 -9.38
N ILE A 150 10.78 8.78 -9.00
CA ILE A 150 10.45 9.71 -7.93
C ILE A 150 9.53 8.98 -6.95
N VAL A 151 9.99 8.81 -5.71
CA VAL A 151 9.29 8.05 -4.67
C VAL A 151 8.77 9.02 -3.61
N ASP A 152 7.44 9.10 -3.48
CA ASP A 152 6.74 9.79 -2.40
C ASP A 152 6.49 8.83 -1.24
N THR A 153 6.62 9.32 0.00
CA THR A 153 6.56 8.49 1.21
C THR A 153 5.54 9.03 2.22
N PRO A 154 4.98 8.16 3.09
CA PRO A 154 4.04 8.61 4.11
C PRO A 154 4.73 9.45 5.20
N GLY A 155 4.01 10.47 5.69
CA GLY A 155 4.55 11.41 6.68
C GLY A 155 4.93 10.77 8.02
N ILE A 156 4.27 9.68 8.39
CA ILE A 156 4.55 8.92 9.62
C ILE A 156 6.00 8.40 9.73
N LEU A 157 6.66 8.16 8.58
CA LEU A 157 8.05 7.70 8.54
C LEU A 157 9.04 8.79 8.98
N SER A 158 8.62 10.06 9.05
CA SER A 158 9.48 11.15 9.51
C SER A 158 9.76 11.13 11.02
N GLN A 159 8.95 10.39 11.79
CA GLN A 159 9.12 10.31 13.24
C GLN A 159 10.40 9.54 13.58
N SER A 160 11.10 9.94 14.63
CA SER A 160 12.37 9.30 15.03
C SER A 160 12.17 8.05 15.88
N LYS A 161 11.41 7.08 15.35
CA LYS A 161 11.27 5.73 15.93
C LYS A 161 12.19 4.75 15.17
N ALA A 162 12.70 3.73 15.86
CA ALA A 162 13.64 2.76 15.26
C ALA A 162 13.04 2.06 14.04
N GLY A 163 11.81 1.57 14.13
CA GLY A 163 11.10 0.91 13.02
C GLY A 163 10.93 1.79 11.77
N ASN A 164 10.85 3.12 11.94
CA ASN A 164 10.75 4.04 10.80
C ASN A 164 12.06 4.08 10.01
N VAL A 165 13.18 4.12 10.72
CA VAL A 165 14.51 4.13 10.10
C VAL A 165 14.75 2.81 9.38
N GLU A 166 14.35 1.68 9.95
CA GLU A 166 14.40 0.38 9.28
C GLU A 166 13.55 0.34 8.02
N MET A 167 12.34 0.90 8.07
CA MET A 167 11.47 1.00 6.90
C MET A 167 12.09 1.88 5.80
N ILE A 168 12.67 3.02 6.15
CA ILE A 168 13.38 3.87 5.20
C ILE A 168 14.58 3.13 4.60
N ASN A 169 15.36 2.40 5.40
CA ASN A 169 16.45 1.56 4.89
C ASN A 169 15.95 0.51 3.90
N HIS A 170 14.81 -0.13 4.19
CA HIS A 170 14.16 -1.08 3.30
C HIS A 170 13.82 -0.44 1.95
N ILE A 171 13.12 0.70 1.97
CA ILE A 171 12.75 1.45 0.76
C ILE A 171 13.99 1.88 -0.04
N VAL A 172 15.02 2.43 0.63
CA VAL A 172 16.27 2.86 0.00
C VAL A 172 16.97 1.69 -0.71
N THR A 173 16.97 0.52 -0.08
CA THR A 173 17.62 -0.69 -0.62
C THR A 173 16.83 -1.27 -1.78
N GLU A 174 15.52 -1.49 -1.61
CA GLU A 174 14.65 -2.11 -2.62
C GLU A 174 14.53 -1.27 -3.90
N PHE A 175 14.41 0.05 -3.78
CA PHE A 175 14.36 0.95 -4.93
C PHE A 175 15.74 1.40 -5.42
N ALA A 176 16.82 1.02 -4.75
CA ALA A 176 18.19 1.47 -5.01
C ALA A 176 18.32 2.99 -5.14
N ILE A 177 17.81 3.72 -4.14
CA ILE A 177 17.71 5.18 -4.13
C ILE A 177 19.10 5.83 -4.20
N THR A 178 19.24 6.87 -5.03
CA THR A 178 20.50 7.61 -5.24
C THR A 178 20.44 9.03 -4.69
N THR A 179 19.24 9.62 -4.58
CA THR A 179 19.04 10.97 -4.03
C THR A 179 17.93 10.97 -3.00
N ILE A 180 18.21 11.44 -1.78
CA ILE A 180 17.22 11.59 -0.72
C ILE A 180 16.95 13.08 -0.50
N LEU A 181 15.71 13.51 -0.70
CA LEU A 181 15.24 14.87 -0.44
C LEU A 181 14.50 14.91 0.90
N VAL A 182 14.99 15.69 1.85
CA VAL A 182 14.36 15.83 3.18
C VAL A 182 13.72 17.21 3.31
N ILE A 183 12.41 17.26 3.51
CA ILE A 183 11.62 18.49 3.62
C ILE A 183 11.22 18.74 5.07
N GLY A 184 11.42 19.96 5.55
CA GLY A 184 10.73 20.47 6.75
C GLY A 184 11.11 19.83 8.09
N SER A 185 12.15 18.99 8.15
CA SER A 185 12.64 18.39 9.40
C SER A 185 14.17 18.28 9.42
N GLU A 186 14.80 19.15 10.21
CA GLU A 186 16.27 19.14 10.36
C GLU A 186 16.76 17.91 11.12
N ARG A 187 15.97 17.44 12.09
CA ARG A 187 16.29 16.21 12.82
C ARG A 187 16.33 15.00 11.89
N LEU A 188 15.32 14.87 11.02
CA LEU A 188 15.28 13.80 10.02
C LEU A 188 16.47 13.93 9.06
N TYR A 189 16.79 15.14 8.62
CA TYR A 189 17.95 15.38 7.76
C TYR A 189 19.26 14.91 8.40
N SER A 190 19.53 15.27 9.65
CA SER A 190 20.74 14.83 10.36
C SER A 190 20.84 13.31 10.52
N ILE A 191 19.71 12.64 10.77
CA ILE A 191 19.65 11.17 10.86
C ILE A 191 19.92 10.54 9.48
N MET A 192 19.29 11.05 8.42
CA MET A 192 19.48 10.56 7.06
C MET A 192 20.90 10.82 6.55
N MET A 193 21.46 12.00 6.83
CA MET A 193 22.83 12.36 6.49
C MET A 193 23.83 11.41 7.15
N LYS A 194 23.67 11.13 8.45
CA LYS A 194 24.52 10.16 9.16
C LYS A 194 24.39 8.74 8.61
N ASN A 195 23.18 8.33 8.20
CA ASN A 195 22.89 6.96 7.82
C ASN A 195 23.09 6.65 6.35
N PHE A 196 23.06 7.62 5.44
CA PHE A 196 23.06 7.37 3.99
C PHE A 196 24.03 8.24 3.20
N ASP A 197 24.39 9.42 3.69
CA ASP A 197 25.23 10.32 2.90
C ASP A 197 26.57 9.68 2.56
N ASN A 198 26.96 9.75 1.29
CA ASN A 198 28.17 9.15 0.75
C ASN A 198 28.27 7.62 0.96
N LYS A 199 27.16 6.92 1.19
CA LYS A 199 27.14 5.45 1.15
C LYS A 199 26.93 4.93 -0.28
N PRO A 200 27.47 3.75 -0.62
CA PRO A 200 27.23 3.15 -1.92
C PRO A 200 25.75 2.81 -2.08
N THR A 201 25.21 3.07 -3.27
CA THR A 201 23.84 2.69 -3.63
C THR A 201 23.70 1.17 -3.67
N ALA A 202 22.51 0.65 -3.32
CA ALA A 202 22.22 -0.78 -3.36
C ALA A 202 22.07 -1.38 -4.78
N SER A 203 22.25 -0.58 -5.84
CA SER A 203 22.13 -1.03 -7.22
C SER A 203 23.29 -1.96 -7.60
N ALA A 204 23.03 -2.98 -8.41
CA ALA A 204 24.05 -3.85 -8.98
C ALA A 204 25.09 -3.07 -9.83
N SER A 205 24.70 -1.90 -10.37
CA SER A 205 25.60 -0.99 -11.10
C SER A 205 26.56 -0.21 -10.18
N ALA A 206 26.26 -0.08 -8.88
CA ALA A 206 27.01 0.77 -7.96
C ALA A 206 28.46 0.29 -7.76
N ALA A 207 28.72 -1.01 -7.88
CA ALA A 207 30.07 -1.58 -7.80
C ALA A 207 30.96 -1.19 -8.99
N ALA A 208 30.36 -0.88 -10.15
CA ALA A 208 31.08 -0.48 -11.36
C ALA A 208 31.19 1.05 -11.50
N SER A 209 30.29 1.81 -10.88
CA SER A 209 30.17 3.26 -11.08
C SER A 209 30.46 4.14 -9.85
N ASP A 210 30.84 3.57 -8.71
CA ASP A 210 31.03 4.26 -7.41
C ASP A 210 29.90 5.25 -7.12
N GLU A 211 28.66 4.79 -7.33
CA GLU A 211 27.47 5.62 -7.16
C GLU A 211 27.16 5.78 -5.67
N ARG A 212 27.07 7.04 -5.23
CA ARG A 212 26.90 7.43 -3.83
C ARG A 212 25.55 8.08 -3.62
N ILE A 213 24.94 7.80 -2.47
CA ILE A 213 23.69 8.44 -2.09
C ILE A 213 23.96 9.88 -1.65
N SER A 214 23.23 10.83 -2.24
CA SER A 214 23.26 12.25 -1.86
C SER A 214 22.04 12.61 -1.02
N VAL A 215 22.24 13.20 0.16
CA VAL A 215 21.14 13.68 1.02
C VAL A 215 21.02 15.20 0.94
N ILE A 216 19.86 15.71 0.52
CA ILE A 216 19.61 17.13 0.27
C ILE A 216 18.48 17.63 1.17
N LYS A 217 18.72 18.75 1.87
CA LYS A 217 17.71 19.43 2.68
C LYS A 217 16.93 20.44 1.84
N LEU A 218 15.60 20.46 1.98
CA LEU A 218 14.70 21.44 1.37
C LEU A 218 13.84 22.14 2.40
N SER A 219 13.51 23.41 2.13
CA SER A 219 12.65 24.21 2.98
C SER A 219 11.17 23.82 2.79
N LYS A 220 10.41 23.72 3.90
CA LYS A 220 8.94 23.58 3.83
C LYS A 220 8.36 24.84 3.16
N SER A 221 7.45 24.66 2.21
CA SER A 221 6.75 25.79 1.59
C SER A 221 5.78 26.43 2.59
N GLY A 222 5.78 27.77 2.67
CA GLY A 222 4.86 28.52 3.53
C GLY A 222 3.38 28.40 3.14
N GLY A 223 3.08 27.85 1.96
CA GLY A 223 1.71 27.54 1.53
C GLY A 223 1.22 26.13 1.92
N CYS A 224 2.04 25.34 2.63
CA CYS A 224 1.59 24.04 3.13
C CYS A 224 0.71 24.25 4.36
N VAL A 225 -0.48 23.67 4.34
CA VAL A 225 -1.48 23.78 5.40
C VAL A 225 -1.64 22.41 6.05
N ASP A 226 -1.78 22.40 7.37
CA ASP A 226 -2.00 21.18 8.14
C ASP A 226 -3.44 20.68 7.89
N ARG A 227 -3.58 19.39 7.64
CA ARG A 227 -4.84 18.76 7.28
C ARG A 227 -5.38 17.98 8.46
N ASP A 228 -6.61 18.28 8.86
CA ASP A 228 -7.26 17.56 9.94
C ASP A 228 -7.82 16.20 9.47
N ALA A 229 -8.16 15.34 10.43
CA ALA A 229 -8.68 14.01 10.13
C ALA A 229 -10.02 14.06 9.37
N ALA A 230 -10.85 15.08 9.62
CA ALA A 230 -12.12 15.28 8.93
C ALA A 230 -11.91 15.59 7.44
N PHE A 231 -10.96 16.48 7.12
CA PHE A 231 -10.57 16.77 5.75
C PHE A 231 -10.00 15.53 5.06
N MET A 232 -9.09 14.79 5.71
CA MET A 232 -8.50 13.58 5.14
C MET A 232 -9.55 12.49 4.86
N LYS A 233 -10.55 12.36 5.73
CA LYS A 233 -11.71 11.48 5.50
C LYS A 233 -12.51 11.92 4.28
N ALA A 234 -12.84 13.21 4.17
CA ALA A 234 -13.57 13.75 3.01
C ALA A 234 -12.79 13.58 1.69
N VAL A 235 -11.46 13.74 1.71
CA VAL A 235 -10.59 13.47 0.55
C VAL A 235 -10.65 11.99 0.16
N SER A 236 -10.58 11.09 1.14
CA SER A 236 -10.66 9.64 0.90
C SER A 236 -12.00 9.23 0.30
N GLU A 237 -13.11 9.71 0.87
CA GLU A 237 -14.47 9.49 0.34
C GLU A 237 -14.62 10.05 -1.08
N SER A 238 -14.07 11.24 -1.35
CA SER A 238 -14.06 11.85 -2.67
C SER A 238 -13.28 11.01 -3.68
N GLN A 239 -12.08 10.52 -3.33
CA GLN A 239 -11.28 9.65 -4.20
C GLN A 239 -12.02 8.36 -4.57
N ILE A 240 -12.68 7.74 -3.58
CA ILE A 240 -13.47 6.52 -3.81
C ILE A 240 -14.65 6.81 -4.74
N ARG A 241 -15.37 7.92 -4.52
CA ARG A 241 -16.45 8.34 -5.40
C ARG A 241 -15.96 8.60 -6.83
N THR A 242 -14.85 9.33 -6.98
CA THR A 242 -14.26 9.63 -8.30
C THR A 242 -13.84 8.37 -9.04
N TYR A 243 -13.35 7.35 -8.34
CA TYR A 243 -13.01 6.07 -8.95
C TYR A 243 -14.21 5.40 -9.65
N PHE A 244 -15.41 5.44 -9.06
CA PHE A 244 -16.59 4.79 -9.63
C PHE A 244 -17.40 5.70 -10.57
N PHE A 245 -17.50 7.00 -10.26
CA PHE A 245 -18.42 7.93 -10.93
C PHE A 245 -17.70 9.04 -11.73
N GLY A 246 -16.38 9.13 -11.66
CA GLY A 246 -15.60 10.20 -12.26
C GLY A 246 -15.72 11.53 -11.51
N ASN A 247 -15.38 12.63 -12.17
CA ASN A 247 -15.38 13.97 -11.57
C ASN A 247 -16.81 14.52 -11.50
N PRO A 248 -17.25 15.06 -10.35
CA PRO A 248 -18.61 15.56 -10.20
C PRO A 248 -18.83 16.80 -11.08
N ILE A 249 -19.96 16.81 -11.81
CA ILE A 249 -20.45 18.01 -12.48
C ILE A 249 -20.95 18.97 -11.38
N PRO A 250 -20.47 20.22 -11.30
CA PRO A 250 -20.98 21.17 -10.31
C PRO A 250 -22.48 21.41 -10.52
N SER A 251 -23.30 21.02 -9.54
CA SER A 251 -24.76 21.06 -9.62
C SER A 251 -25.39 22.40 -9.22
N THR A 252 -24.59 23.46 -9.02
CA THR A 252 -25.09 24.80 -8.64
C THR A 252 -24.61 25.89 -9.59
N ALA A 253 -25.52 26.77 -10.01
CA ALA A 253 -25.25 27.91 -10.90
C ALA A 253 -24.19 28.89 -10.35
N SER A 254 -23.98 28.92 -9.04
CA SER A 254 -22.97 29.75 -8.38
C SER A 254 -21.53 29.28 -8.63
N ALA A 255 -21.33 27.97 -8.84
CA ALA A 255 -20.02 27.43 -9.23
C ALA A 255 -19.74 27.67 -10.73
N ALA A 256 -20.78 27.76 -11.57
CA ALA A 256 -20.64 28.00 -13.01
C ALA A 256 -20.04 29.38 -13.35
N LEU A 257 -20.20 30.38 -12.48
CA LEU A 257 -19.60 31.71 -12.65
C LEU A 257 -18.06 31.71 -12.49
N SER A 258 -17.50 30.71 -11.81
CA SER A 258 -16.05 30.52 -11.72
C SER A 258 -15.45 29.95 -13.02
N LEU A 259 -16.27 29.42 -13.93
CA LEU A 259 -15.80 28.80 -15.19
C LEU A 259 -15.88 29.74 -16.40
N SER A 260 -16.46 30.93 -16.29
CA SER A 260 -16.56 31.86 -17.42
C SER A 260 -15.24 32.56 -17.79
N ALA A 261 -14.15 32.27 -17.08
CA ALA A 261 -12.81 32.74 -17.42
C ALA A 261 -11.82 31.57 -17.35
N SER A 262 -11.40 31.09 -18.53
CA SER A 262 -10.33 30.11 -18.80
C SER A 262 -10.65 28.59 -18.75
N SER A 263 -10.78 28.05 -19.97
CA SER A 263 -10.34 26.71 -20.46
C SER A 263 -10.86 25.41 -19.82
N SER A 264 -11.77 24.74 -20.54
CA SER A 264 -11.79 23.28 -20.77
C SER A 264 -11.68 22.34 -19.56
N SER A 265 -12.60 22.44 -18.59
CA SER A 265 -12.78 21.38 -17.62
C SER A 265 -13.44 20.15 -18.23
N THR A 266 -12.70 19.05 -18.35
CA THR A 266 -13.25 17.77 -18.80
C THR A 266 -14.03 17.12 -17.67
N ASN A 267 -15.31 17.45 -17.57
CA ASN A 267 -16.24 16.72 -16.72
C ASN A 267 -16.35 15.27 -17.22
N VAL A 268 -15.58 14.36 -16.62
CA VAL A 268 -15.66 12.92 -16.89
C VAL A 268 -16.69 12.32 -15.94
N THR A 269 -17.85 11.92 -16.47
CA THR A 269 -18.85 11.15 -15.73
C THR A 269 -18.77 9.68 -16.13
N LEU A 270 -18.56 8.82 -15.14
CA LEU A 270 -18.52 7.36 -15.30
C LEU A 270 -19.84 6.75 -14.84
N SER A 271 -20.20 5.61 -15.43
CA SER A 271 -21.43 4.88 -15.12
C SER A 271 -21.09 3.50 -14.55
N PRO A 272 -20.95 3.40 -13.21
CA PRO A 272 -20.66 2.12 -12.58
C PRO A 272 -21.88 1.19 -12.61
N HIS A 273 -21.65 -0.10 -12.46
CA HIS A 273 -22.68 -1.13 -12.61
C HIS A 273 -22.95 -1.86 -11.29
N ALA A 274 -24.19 -1.78 -10.81
CA ALA A 274 -24.63 -2.52 -9.63
C ALA A 274 -25.03 -3.96 -10.00
N GLN A 275 -24.57 -4.95 -9.24
CA GLN A 275 -24.96 -6.36 -9.43
C GLN A 275 -25.03 -7.10 -8.10
N GLN A 276 -25.85 -8.15 -8.04
CA GLN A 276 -25.94 -9.04 -6.88
C GLN A 276 -25.07 -10.27 -7.13
N LEU A 277 -24.22 -10.61 -6.15
CA LEU A 277 -23.31 -11.75 -6.20
C LEU A 277 -23.60 -12.72 -5.06
N ASP A 278 -23.32 -13.99 -5.29
CA ASP A 278 -23.27 -15.02 -4.25
C ASP A 278 -21.91 -14.95 -3.55
N PHE A 279 -21.90 -14.74 -2.22
CA PHE A 279 -20.67 -14.65 -1.45
C PHE A 279 -19.90 -15.97 -1.44
N GLY A 280 -20.60 -17.11 -1.45
CA GLY A 280 -19.97 -18.43 -1.44
C GLY A 280 -19.14 -18.73 -2.70
N ALA A 281 -19.44 -18.04 -3.81
CA ALA A 281 -18.70 -18.15 -5.07
C ALA A 281 -17.43 -17.29 -5.10
N LEU A 282 -17.23 -16.39 -4.13
CA LEU A 282 -16.09 -15.47 -4.08
C LEU A 282 -14.97 -16.02 -3.20
N ALA A 283 -13.73 -15.82 -3.64
CA ALA A 283 -12.54 -16.13 -2.85
C ALA A 283 -12.05 -14.86 -2.14
N VAL A 284 -12.69 -14.52 -1.01
CA VAL A 284 -12.37 -13.32 -0.23
C VAL A 284 -11.32 -13.66 0.84
N TYR A 285 -10.28 -12.83 0.93
CA TYR A 285 -9.22 -12.90 1.92
C TYR A 285 -9.18 -11.60 2.74
N ASN A 286 -8.84 -11.69 4.01
CA ASN A 286 -8.61 -10.55 4.87
C ASN A 286 -7.25 -10.68 5.57
N TYR A 287 -6.62 -9.55 5.89
CA TYR A 287 -5.42 -9.55 6.70
C TYR A 287 -5.76 -9.80 8.18
N THR A 288 -5.06 -10.77 8.79
CA THR A 288 -5.16 -11.06 10.22
C THR A 288 -3.90 -10.55 10.89
N ILE A 289 -3.89 -9.27 11.24
CA ILE A 289 -2.86 -8.73 12.13
C ILE A 289 -3.37 -8.85 13.55
N ALA A 290 -2.61 -9.51 14.42
CA ALA A 290 -2.85 -9.50 15.86
C ALA A 290 -2.49 -8.11 16.39
N SER A 291 -3.44 -7.17 16.33
CA SER A 291 -3.35 -5.93 17.09
C SER A 291 -3.61 -6.26 18.55
N ALA A 292 -2.58 -6.12 19.40
CA ALA A 292 -2.55 -6.52 20.81
C ALA A 292 -3.59 -5.85 21.74
N GLU A 293 -4.55 -5.09 21.19
CA GLU A 293 -5.56 -4.34 21.94
C GLU A 293 -7.01 -4.83 21.64
N GLU A 294 -7.24 -5.74 20.69
CA GLU A 294 -8.59 -5.93 20.14
C GLU A 294 -9.14 -7.38 20.16
N ASP A 295 -8.41 -8.35 20.69
CA ASP A 295 -8.90 -9.75 20.77
C ASP A 295 -9.88 -10.00 21.94
N GLU A 296 -10.24 -9.00 22.74
CA GLU A 296 -11.19 -9.17 23.86
C GLU A 296 -12.66 -9.30 23.41
N ASP A 297 -13.02 -8.90 22.19
CA ASP A 297 -14.42 -8.83 21.74
C ASP A 297 -14.85 -9.92 20.73
N GLU A 298 -13.93 -10.75 20.21
CA GLU A 298 -14.28 -11.83 19.26
C GLU A 298 -14.50 -13.17 20.00
N TYR A 299 -15.59 -13.25 20.76
CA TYR A 299 -16.04 -14.47 21.43
C TYR A 299 -16.50 -15.51 20.41
N ASP A 300 -15.72 -16.58 20.21
CA ASP A 300 -16.05 -17.72 19.36
C ASP A 300 -16.68 -18.87 20.20
N PRO A 301 -18.01 -19.09 20.15
CA PRO A 301 -18.67 -20.15 20.90
C PRO A 301 -18.34 -21.57 20.41
N SER A 302 -17.59 -21.73 19.31
CA SER A 302 -17.24 -23.04 18.76
C SER A 302 -15.98 -23.68 19.39
N GLN A 303 -15.29 -22.98 20.29
CA GLN A 303 -14.16 -23.55 21.05
C GLN A 303 -14.58 -24.38 22.28
N LEU A 304 -15.89 -24.51 22.56
CA LEU A 304 -16.40 -25.40 23.61
C LEU A 304 -16.78 -26.77 23.04
N GLY A 305 -15.78 -27.66 22.98
CA GLY A 305 -15.94 -29.10 22.81
C GLY A 305 -14.57 -29.75 22.84
N THR A 306 -14.25 -30.78 23.61
CA THR A 306 -15.05 -31.87 24.17
C THR A 306 -14.18 -32.51 25.24
N GLY A 307 -14.68 -32.63 26.47
CA GLY A 307 -13.87 -33.06 27.60
C GLY A 307 -14.72 -33.57 28.76
N ASP A 308 -15.21 -34.78 28.55
CA ASP A 308 -15.66 -35.75 29.56
C ASP A 308 -17.08 -35.65 30.12
N ALA A 309 -17.71 -36.82 30.08
CA ALA A 309 -19.11 -37.04 30.36
C ALA A 309 -19.37 -37.05 31.87
N PHE A 310 -20.43 -36.35 32.28
CA PHE A 310 -21.03 -36.49 33.60
C PHE A 310 -21.52 -37.93 33.80
N LEU A 311 -20.83 -38.70 34.64
CA LEU A 311 -21.37 -39.91 35.27
C LEU A 311 -21.72 -39.61 36.73
N PRO A 312 -22.89 -40.06 37.25
CA PRO A 312 -23.30 -39.80 38.62
C PRO A 312 -22.80 -40.89 39.57
N GLY A 313 -22.15 -40.49 40.66
CA GLY A 313 -22.03 -41.29 41.88
C GLY A 313 -20.61 -41.45 42.43
N GLY A 314 -20.47 -41.23 43.74
CA GLY A 314 -19.35 -41.77 44.53
C GLY A 314 -18.64 -40.79 45.47
N SER A 315 -19.31 -40.46 46.57
CA SER A 315 -18.78 -40.12 47.91
C SER A 315 -17.27 -40.32 48.17
N ASN A 316 -16.57 -39.25 48.59
CA ASN A 316 -16.08 -39.06 49.97
C ASN A 316 -15.13 -37.86 50.08
N ASP A 317 -15.36 -37.05 51.11
CA ASP A 317 -14.41 -36.14 51.76
C ASP A 317 -13.05 -36.82 52.00
N VAL A 318 -11.92 -36.11 51.90
CA VAL A 318 -11.26 -35.35 52.99
C VAL A 318 -9.88 -34.80 52.55
N ASP A 319 -9.66 -33.54 52.91
CA ASP A 319 -8.51 -32.96 53.63
C ASP A 319 -7.06 -32.90 53.03
N LEU A 320 -6.70 -31.65 52.70
CA LEU A 320 -5.50 -30.84 53.01
C LEU A 320 -4.14 -31.48 53.41
N GLY A 321 -3.07 -30.87 52.88
CA GLY A 321 -1.73 -30.76 53.50
C GLY A 321 -0.58 -31.04 52.52
N GLN A 322 0.17 -30.05 52.01
CA GLN A 322 1.42 -29.50 52.57
C GLN A 322 2.50 -30.58 52.79
N THR A 323 3.77 -30.54 52.35
CA THR A 323 4.74 -29.52 51.87
C THR A 323 5.94 -30.30 51.23
N PRO A 324 7.22 -29.84 51.17
CA PRO A 324 7.87 -29.21 50.00
C PRO A 324 9.22 -29.88 49.61
N GLN A 325 9.97 -29.23 48.68
CA GLN A 325 11.46 -29.31 48.53
C GLN A 325 12.04 -30.63 47.97
N GLU A 326 13.14 -30.72 47.21
CA GLU A 326 14.07 -29.81 46.53
C GLU A 326 15.05 -30.73 45.74
N GLU A 327 15.86 -30.12 44.87
CA GLU A 327 17.15 -30.63 44.37
C GLU A 327 17.23 -31.64 43.20
N THR A 328 17.97 -31.18 42.18
CA THR A 328 18.60 -31.96 41.10
C THR A 328 19.96 -32.49 41.58
N PRO A 329 20.53 -33.56 40.98
CA PRO A 329 21.59 -33.32 39.98
C PRO A 329 21.76 -34.40 38.89
N VAL A 330 22.83 -34.24 38.09
CA VAL A 330 23.09 -34.64 36.70
C VAL A 330 23.78 -36.02 36.51
N ALA A 331 23.39 -36.74 35.43
CA ALA A 331 24.10 -37.75 34.58
C ALA A 331 24.50 -39.14 35.19
N PRO A 332 24.70 -40.25 34.39
CA PRO A 332 25.12 -40.32 32.98
C PRO A 332 24.44 -41.40 32.08
N THR A 333 24.83 -41.39 30.80
CA THR A 333 24.39 -42.25 29.68
C THR A 333 25.08 -43.62 29.64
N LEU A 334 24.40 -44.64 29.08
CA LEU A 334 24.98 -45.84 28.45
C LEU A 334 24.08 -46.35 27.29
N PRO A 335 24.63 -47.08 26.29
CA PRO A 335 24.17 -47.07 24.90
C PRO A 335 23.48 -48.37 24.43
N GLY A 336 22.69 -48.22 23.36
CA GLY A 336 22.38 -49.32 22.44
C GLY A 336 20.92 -49.79 22.46
N ILE A 337 20.15 -49.38 21.45
CA ILE A 337 19.28 -50.20 20.61
C ILE A 337 18.73 -49.27 19.52
N ALA A 338 19.01 -49.64 18.27
CA ALA A 338 18.54 -48.96 17.07
C ALA A 338 17.04 -49.21 16.85
N GLY A 339 16.29 -48.14 16.62
CA GLY A 339 14.91 -48.13 16.11
C GLY A 339 14.75 -46.96 15.14
N PRO A 340 13.92 -47.06 14.10
CA PRO A 340 14.01 -46.21 12.93
C PRO A 340 13.57 -44.78 13.24
N VAL A 341 14.48 -43.84 12.99
CA VAL A 341 14.19 -42.40 12.96
C VAL A 341 13.27 -42.15 11.79
N LYS A 342 12.00 -41.87 12.07
CA LYS A 342 11.11 -41.22 11.13
C LYS A 342 11.49 -39.74 11.17
N GLU A 343 12.34 -39.31 10.23
CA GLU A 343 12.60 -37.90 9.98
C GLU A 343 11.29 -37.22 9.58
N THR A 344 10.55 -36.71 10.56
CA THR A 344 9.74 -35.52 10.32
C THR A 344 10.72 -34.37 10.20
N VAL A 345 11.19 -34.15 8.98
CA VAL A 345 11.67 -32.84 8.55
C VAL A 345 10.52 -31.88 8.82
N THR A 346 10.58 -31.18 9.95
CA THR A 346 9.89 -29.91 10.11
C THR A 346 10.49 -28.99 9.05
N PRO A 347 9.72 -28.50 8.06
CA PRO A 347 10.20 -27.40 7.25
C PRO A 347 10.23 -26.19 8.18
N THR A 348 11.42 -25.88 8.69
CA THR A 348 11.77 -24.57 9.16
C THR A 348 11.59 -23.59 8.00
N GLY A 349 10.57 -22.72 8.10
CA GLY A 349 10.41 -21.59 7.19
C GLY A 349 9.08 -21.54 6.45
N SER A 350 7.94 -21.53 7.14
CA SER A 350 6.75 -20.84 6.62
C SER A 350 6.69 -19.46 7.25
N SER A 351 7.13 -18.45 6.51
CA SER A 351 6.72 -17.06 6.77
C SER A 351 5.20 -17.05 6.83
N ASN A 352 4.61 -16.93 8.02
CA ASN A 352 3.16 -16.86 8.18
C ASN A 352 2.68 -15.61 7.45
N VAL A 353 2.14 -15.81 6.25
CA VAL A 353 1.52 -14.74 5.48
C VAL A 353 0.23 -14.38 6.22
N PRO A 354 0.05 -13.13 6.68
CA PRO A 354 -1.08 -12.76 7.52
C PRO A 354 -2.35 -12.56 6.68
N LEU A 355 -2.66 -13.45 5.74
CA LEU A 355 -3.92 -13.49 5.00
C LEU A 355 -4.71 -14.74 5.37
N LYS A 356 -5.96 -14.55 5.79
CA LYS A 356 -6.92 -15.63 6.06
C LYS A 356 -8.09 -15.52 5.09
N LYS A 357 -8.53 -16.66 4.56
CA LYS A 357 -9.74 -16.73 3.74
C LYS A 357 -10.98 -16.50 4.62
N VAL A 358 -11.87 -15.63 4.19
CA VAL A 358 -13.15 -15.38 4.85
C VAL A 358 -14.14 -16.46 4.41
N LEU A 359 -14.73 -17.15 5.38
CA LEU A 359 -15.68 -18.24 5.13
C LEU A 359 -17.12 -17.71 5.15
N PRO A 360 -18.04 -18.29 4.35
CA PRO A 360 -19.46 -17.98 4.45
C PRO A 360 -20.04 -18.32 5.84
N PRO A 361 -21.09 -17.62 6.32
CA PRO A 361 -21.85 -16.57 5.63
C PRO A 361 -21.09 -15.23 5.53
N ALA A 362 -21.55 -14.35 4.64
CA ALA A 362 -20.94 -13.03 4.46
C ALA A 362 -21.03 -12.20 5.76
N PRO A 363 -19.90 -11.70 6.31
CA PRO A 363 -19.94 -10.83 7.48
C PRO A 363 -20.70 -9.53 7.17
N THR A 364 -21.54 -9.08 8.09
CA THR A 364 -22.29 -7.81 7.94
C THR A 364 -21.35 -6.59 7.87
N ALA A 365 -20.19 -6.67 8.52
CA ALA A 365 -19.11 -5.68 8.43
C ALA A 365 -18.54 -5.48 7.02
N LEU A 366 -18.85 -6.37 6.07
CA LEU A 366 -18.42 -6.24 4.68
C LEU A 366 -19.24 -5.16 3.94
N ALA A 367 -20.40 -4.75 4.46
CA ALA A 367 -21.17 -3.63 3.92
C ALA A 367 -20.39 -2.31 3.99
N ASN A 368 -20.60 -1.44 3.00
CA ASN A 368 -19.94 -0.14 2.84
C ASN A 368 -18.40 -0.19 2.72
N SER A 369 -17.83 -1.37 2.42
CA SER A 369 -16.39 -1.57 2.29
C SER A 369 -15.95 -1.75 0.83
N LEU A 370 -14.64 -1.57 0.60
CA LEU A 370 -14.00 -1.87 -0.68
C LEU A 370 -13.41 -3.27 -0.70
N LEU A 371 -13.57 -3.93 -1.85
CA LEU A 371 -12.99 -5.22 -2.17
C LEU A 371 -12.01 -5.05 -3.32
N ALA A 372 -10.74 -5.36 -3.08
CA ALA A 372 -9.70 -5.28 -4.10
C ALA A 372 -9.62 -6.61 -4.88
N ILE A 373 -9.93 -6.56 -6.18
CA ILE A 373 -9.80 -7.73 -7.07
C ILE A 373 -8.33 -7.86 -7.47
N THR A 374 -7.70 -8.98 -7.12
CA THR A 374 -6.30 -9.23 -7.50
C THR A 374 -6.20 -9.85 -8.90
N HIS A 375 -5.00 -9.81 -9.49
CA HIS A 375 -4.69 -10.59 -10.69
C HIS A 375 -4.51 -12.10 -10.41
N ALA A 376 -4.37 -12.51 -9.14
CA ALA A 376 -4.21 -13.90 -8.75
C ALA A 376 -5.49 -14.73 -8.97
N SER A 377 -5.31 -16.02 -9.25
CA SER A 377 -6.41 -16.99 -9.33
C SER A 377 -7.13 -17.11 -7.99
N SER A 378 -8.43 -17.44 -8.00
CA SER A 378 -9.20 -17.73 -6.79
C SER A 378 -8.65 -18.91 -5.96
N THR A 379 -7.86 -19.78 -6.60
CA THR A 379 -7.21 -20.96 -6.01
C THR A 379 -5.74 -20.75 -5.66
N ALA A 380 -5.21 -19.53 -5.83
CA ALA A 380 -3.81 -19.24 -5.55
C ALA A 380 -3.50 -19.32 -4.05
N SER A 381 -2.22 -19.51 -3.70
CA SER A 381 -1.81 -19.54 -2.30
C SER A 381 -1.96 -18.15 -1.66
N PRO A 382 -2.13 -18.04 -0.32
CA PRO A 382 -2.20 -16.73 0.34
C PRO A 382 -0.98 -15.84 0.08
N ALA A 383 0.20 -16.44 -0.11
CA ALA A 383 1.43 -15.73 -0.46
C ALA A 383 1.34 -15.09 -1.86
N ASP A 384 0.82 -15.84 -2.83
CA ASP A 384 0.63 -15.33 -4.19
C ASP A 384 -0.44 -14.22 -4.23
N VAL A 385 -1.51 -14.36 -3.42
CA VAL A 385 -2.57 -13.34 -3.31
C VAL A 385 -2.02 -12.04 -2.70
N ARG A 386 -1.15 -12.13 -1.68
CA ARG A 386 -0.45 -10.96 -1.09
C ARG A 386 0.41 -10.24 -2.13
N ASP A 387 1.12 -10.99 -2.95
CA ASP A 387 2.13 -10.49 -3.88
C ASP A 387 1.56 -10.07 -5.24
N ALA A 388 0.25 -10.26 -5.44
CA ALA A 388 -0.45 -9.93 -6.67
C ALA A 388 -0.84 -8.44 -6.73
N SER A 389 -0.70 -7.88 -7.93
CA SER A 389 -1.24 -6.56 -8.23
C SER A 389 -2.77 -6.58 -8.31
N ILE A 390 -3.36 -5.39 -8.24
CA ILE A 390 -4.80 -5.17 -8.22
C ILE A 390 -5.30 -4.82 -9.61
N MET A 391 -6.36 -5.52 -10.03
CA MET A 391 -7.08 -5.26 -11.28
C MET A 391 -8.06 -4.10 -11.12
N GLY A 392 -8.69 -3.98 -9.96
CA GLY A 392 -9.63 -2.92 -9.64
C GLY A 392 -10.35 -3.15 -8.32
N PHE A 393 -11.29 -2.27 -8.00
CA PHE A 393 -12.03 -2.29 -6.74
C PHE A 393 -13.52 -2.48 -6.97
N LEU A 394 -14.18 -3.22 -6.09
CA LEU A 394 -15.63 -3.28 -5.97
C LEU A 394 -16.04 -2.57 -4.68
N TYR A 395 -17.18 -1.90 -4.69
CA TYR A 395 -17.80 -1.37 -3.49
C TYR A 395 -18.98 -2.24 -3.08
N VAL A 396 -19.07 -2.63 -1.81
CA VAL A 396 -20.18 -3.45 -1.31
C VAL A 396 -21.23 -2.52 -0.74
N ALA A 397 -22.38 -2.44 -1.40
CA ALA A 397 -23.48 -1.58 -0.98
C ALA A 397 -24.32 -2.20 0.14
N ASP A 398 -24.51 -3.52 0.11
CA ASP A 398 -25.38 -4.22 1.07
C ASP A 398 -25.01 -5.71 1.17
N VAL A 399 -25.28 -6.32 2.33
CA VAL A 399 -24.98 -7.72 2.64
C VAL A 399 -26.24 -8.40 3.19
N ASP A 400 -26.77 -9.37 2.42
CA ASP A 400 -27.87 -10.23 2.84
C ASP A 400 -27.28 -11.56 3.35
N ALA A 401 -26.99 -11.60 4.65
CA ALA A 401 -26.39 -12.76 5.32
C ALA A 401 -27.32 -13.99 5.30
N GLU A 402 -28.63 -13.79 5.35
CA GLU A 402 -29.62 -14.88 5.31
C GLU A 402 -29.64 -15.57 3.95
N LYS A 403 -29.57 -14.79 2.86
CA LYS A 403 -29.54 -15.35 1.49
C LYS A 403 -28.13 -15.67 1.01
N GLY A 404 -27.08 -15.32 1.77
CA GLY A 404 -25.69 -15.48 1.36
C GLY A 404 -25.29 -14.60 0.16
N LYS A 405 -25.99 -13.47 -0.06
CA LYS A 405 -25.80 -12.62 -1.22
C LYS A 405 -25.27 -11.25 -0.82
N ILE A 406 -24.44 -10.66 -1.68
CA ILE A 406 -23.95 -9.30 -1.53
C ILE A 406 -24.36 -8.46 -2.73
N ARG A 407 -24.69 -7.19 -2.49
CA ARG A 407 -24.92 -6.20 -3.55
C ARG A 407 -23.65 -5.40 -3.72
N VAL A 408 -23.04 -5.48 -4.91
CA VAL A 408 -21.80 -4.77 -5.21
C VAL A 408 -21.98 -3.77 -6.34
N LEU A 409 -21.18 -2.72 -6.31
CA LEU A 409 -20.98 -1.76 -7.37
C LEU A 409 -19.61 -2.02 -8.00
N ALA A 410 -19.60 -2.27 -9.31
CA ALA A 410 -18.39 -2.48 -10.11
C ALA A 410 -18.13 -1.27 -11.01
N PRO A 411 -16.86 -0.89 -11.24
CA PRO A 411 -16.52 0.25 -12.11
C PRO A 411 -16.77 -0.07 -13.59
N VAL A 412 -16.75 -1.36 -13.96
CA VAL A 412 -16.98 -1.84 -15.32
C VAL A 412 -18.18 -2.78 -15.32
N GLY A 413 -19.05 -2.64 -16.31
CA GLY A 413 -20.18 -3.54 -16.52
C GLY A 413 -19.73 -4.94 -16.93
N GLY A 414 -20.45 -5.96 -16.48
CA GLY A 414 -20.18 -7.36 -16.79
C GLY A 414 -19.99 -8.23 -15.56
N ARG A 415 -19.60 -9.50 -15.79
CA ARG A 415 -19.38 -10.47 -14.71
C ARG A 415 -18.10 -10.14 -13.97
N VAL A 416 -18.15 -10.21 -12.63
CA VAL A 416 -16.94 -10.12 -11.81
C VAL A 416 -16.00 -11.30 -12.14
N PRO A 417 -14.72 -11.04 -12.45
CA PRO A 417 -13.76 -12.10 -12.73
C PRO A 417 -13.59 -13.08 -11.55
N PRO A 418 -13.44 -14.39 -11.80
CA PRO A 418 -13.23 -15.38 -10.74
C PRO A 418 -11.77 -15.33 -10.22
N ARG A 419 -11.45 -14.28 -9.48
CA ARG A 419 -10.11 -13.99 -8.94
C ARG A 419 -10.13 -13.97 -7.42
N ALA A 420 -8.95 -14.04 -6.81
CA ALA A 420 -8.84 -13.79 -5.38
C ALA A 420 -9.14 -12.30 -5.10
N ILE A 421 -9.92 -12.06 -4.05
CA ILE A 421 -10.36 -10.73 -3.62
C ILE A 421 -9.80 -10.48 -2.23
N VAL A 422 -9.24 -9.29 -2.00
CA VAL A 422 -8.76 -8.87 -0.68
C VAL A 422 -9.72 -7.82 -0.12
N TRP A 423 -10.18 -8.06 1.10
CA TRP A 423 -11.05 -7.15 1.85
C TRP A 423 -10.23 -6.39 2.89
N GLY A 424 -10.37 -5.06 2.92
CA GLY A 424 -9.89 -4.23 4.01
C GLY A 424 -10.99 -3.97 5.02
N LYS A 425 -10.93 -4.63 6.19
CA LYS A 425 -12.00 -4.61 7.21
C LYS A 425 -12.33 -3.20 7.72
N LYS A 426 -11.34 -2.31 7.87
CA LYS A 426 -11.51 -0.96 8.46
C LYS A 426 -11.02 0.18 7.56
N TRP A 427 -10.04 -0.06 6.69
CA TRP A 427 -9.42 0.95 5.83
C TRP A 427 -9.63 0.59 4.35
N PRO A 428 -9.95 1.54 3.44
CA PRO A 428 -9.90 3.02 3.57
C PRO A 428 -11.13 3.73 4.18
N GLY A 429 -11.88 3.04 5.04
CA GLY A 429 -13.04 3.57 5.73
C GLY A 429 -14.35 3.24 5.02
N GLU A 430 -15.45 3.33 5.77
CA GLU A 430 -16.80 3.14 5.23
C GLU A 430 -17.22 4.36 4.41
N VAL A 431 -17.61 4.14 3.16
CA VAL A 431 -18.16 5.21 2.32
C VAL A 431 -19.66 5.05 2.20
N VAL A 432 -20.38 5.62 3.15
CA VAL A 432 -21.84 5.52 3.19
C VAL A 432 -22.46 6.31 2.03
N GLY A 433 -23.48 5.73 1.40
CA GLY A 433 -24.29 6.43 0.39
C GLY A 433 -23.63 6.55 -0.99
N LEU A 434 -22.66 5.68 -1.32
CA LEU A 434 -22.12 5.60 -2.67
C LEU A 434 -23.15 5.08 -3.70
N VAL A 435 -24.16 4.36 -3.21
CA VAL A 435 -25.31 3.88 -3.96
C VAL A 435 -26.56 4.37 -3.23
N GLY A 436 -27.18 5.44 -3.72
CA GLY A 436 -28.34 6.09 -3.10
C GLY A 436 -29.05 7.02 -4.06
#